data_AF-A0A0L6UK77-F1
#
_entry.id   AF-A0A0L6UK77-F1
#
_cell.length_a   1.000
_cell.length_b   1.000
_cell.length_c   1.000
_cell.angle_alpha   90.00
_cell.angle_beta   90.00
_cell.angle_gamma   90.00
#
_symmetry.space_group_name_H-M   'P 1'
#
loop_
_entity.id
_entity.type
_entity.pdbx_description
1 polymer ?
#
loop_
_entity_poly.entity_id
_entity_poly.type
_entity_poly.pdbx_seq_one_letter_code
_entity_poly.pdbx_strand_id
1 'polypeptide(L)'
;MKDIGQVRRAGAFGFTRFGIAIKLPGAPDIRLDFSSRSTREEVMHALEGHAQAAKVEEKRINRRLSHMPLPNPRGQNTEQIKLSSPATKKRRLVINKQQIERPVKPMKIVCLAIGSRGNVQPYISLAKRLIQDSHTVTIASHHGSRDI
;
A
#
# COMPACT_ATOMS: atom_id res chain seq x y z
N MET A 1 -5.58 0.66 -1.11
CA MET A 1 -6.19 1.09 0.16
C MET A 1 -7.59 0.49 0.27
N LYS A 2 -7.72 -0.84 0.37
CA LYS A 2 -9.00 -1.53 0.19
C LYS A 2 -9.45 -2.40 1.37
N ASP A 3 -8.84 -2.22 2.54
CA ASP A 3 -9.10 -3.05 3.72
C ASP A 3 -9.32 -2.21 4.99
N ILE A 4 -10.00 -1.06 4.86
CA ILE A 4 -10.55 -0.39 6.05
C ILE A 4 -11.78 -1.19 6.44
N GLY A 5 -11.69 -1.96 7.51
CA GLY A 5 -12.83 -2.61 8.15
C GLY A 5 -13.75 -1.58 8.81
N GLN A 6 -14.46 -1.97 9.85
CA GLN A 6 -15.44 -1.10 10.50
C GLN A 6 -14.77 0.01 11.33
N VAL A 7 -15.29 1.24 11.25
CA VAL A 7 -14.93 2.35 12.16
C VAL A 7 -15.90 2.35 13.34
N ARG A 8 -15.39 2.45 14.57
CA ARG A 8 -16.21 2.48 15.79
C ARG A 8 -15.67 3.48 16.81
N ARG A 9 -16.53 3.97 17.70
CA ARG A 9 -16.10 4.70 18.89
C ARG A 9 -15.30 3.77 19.80
N ALA A 10 -14.22 4.29 20.38
CA ALA A 10 -13.35 3.56 21.30
C ALA A 10 -13.01 4.41 22.51
N GLY A 11 -12.59 3.76 23.60
CA GLY A 11 -11.97 4.47 24.72
C GLY A 11 -10.70 5.18 24.25
N ALA A 12 -10.45 6.37 24.77
CA ALA A 12 -9.19 7.09 24.55
C ALA A 12 -8.28 6.92 25.77
N PHE A 13 -7.00 7.23 25.61
CA PHE A 13 -6.09 7.23 26.75
C PHE A 13 -6.24 8.54 27.56
N GLY A 14 -6.79 8.42 28.77
CA GLY A 14 -7.07 9.55 29.67
C GLY A 14 -8.53 10.00 29.68
N PHE A 15 -8.90 10.75 30.72
CA PHE A 15 -10.31 11.12 31.00
C PHE A 15 -10.87 12.21 30.08
N THR A 16 -10.02 12.98 29.40
CA THR A 16 -10.40 14.15 28.59
C THR A 16 -10.27 13.93 27.08
N ARG A 17 -9.97 12.71 26.65
CA ARG A 17 -9.78 12.38 25.23
C ARG A 17 -10.93 11.54 24.70
N PHE A 18 -11.13 11.59 23.39
CA PHE A 18 -12.19 10.86 22.69
C PHE A 18 -11.59 10.00 21.59
N GLY A 19 -11.84 8.70 21.59
CA GLY A 19 -11.16 7.75 20.71
C GLY A 19 -12.05 7.21 19.60
N ILE A 20 -11.45 6.87 18.46
CA ILE A 20 -12.02 5.96 17.46
C ILE A 20 -11.06 4.80 17.22
N ALA A 21 -11.63 3.64 16.86
CA ALA A 21 -10.89 2.48 16.42
C ALA A 21 -11.33 2.11 15.00
N ILE A 22 -10.35 1.84 14.14
CA ILE A 22 -10.52 1.41 12.76
C ILE A 22 -10.07 -0.05 12.71
N LYS A 23 -11.02 -0.95 12.48
CA LYS A 23 -10.71 -2.38 12.33
C LYS A 23 -10.02 -2.64 11.01
N LEU A 24 -9.00 -3.49 11.01
CA LEU A 24 -8.33 -3.96 9.81
C LEU A 24 -8.38 -5.49 9.79
N PRO A 25 -8.77 -6.13 8.66
CA PRO A 25 -8.77 -7.58 8.58
C PRO A 25 -7.32 -8.11 8.62
N GLY A 26 -7.03 -9.00 9.57
CA GLY A 26 -5.71 -9.61 9.72
C GLY A 26 -4.61 -8.69 10.27
N ALA A 27 -4.96 -7.50 10.75
CA ALA A 27 -4.01 -6.57 11.37
C ALA A 27 -4.61 -5.94 12.65
N PRO A 28 -3.77 -5.45 13.57
CA PRO A 28 -4.25 -4.73 14.74
C PRO A 28 -5.07 -3.48 14.37
N ASP A 29 -6.09 -3.20 15.17
CA ASP A 29 -6.94 -2.02 15.00
C ASP A 29 -6.11 -0.72 15.15
N ILE A 30 -6.34 0.24 14.25
CA ILE A 30 -5.75 1.58 14.36
C ILE A 30 -6.60 2.41 15.32
N ARG A 31 -5.98 2.99 16.35
CA ARG A 31 -6.64 3.86 17.32
C ARG A 31 -6.20 5.30 17.13
N LEU A 32 -7.17 6.21 17.08
CA LEU A 32 -6.94 7.64 16.99
C LEU A 32 -7.66 8.33 18.15
N ASP A 33 -6.94 9.20 18.85
CA ASP A 33 -7.46 9.99 19.97
C ASP A 33 -7.58 11.46 19.58
N PHE A 34 -8.68 12.08 20.01
CA PHE A 34 -8.99 13.48 19.75
C PHE A 34 -9.13 14.25 21.06
N SER A 35 -8.69 15.50 21.06
CA SER A 35 -8.88 16.44 22.16
C SER A 35 -10.32 16.98 22.24
N SER A 36 -11.05 16.97 21.12
CA SER A 36 -12.44 17.42 21.05
C SER A 36 -13.38 16.31 20.58
N ARG A 37 -14.54 16.24 21.23
CA ARG A 37 -15.64 15.34 20.85
C ARG A 37 -16.21 15.70 19.47
N SER A 38 -16.27 16.98 19.12
CA SER A 38 -16.81 17.43 17.82
C SER A 38 -15.94 16.92 16.67
N THR A 39 -14.62 17.15 16.75
CA THR A 39 -13.65 16.69 15.75
C THR A 39 -13.66 15.18 15.60
N ARG A 40 -13.80 14.42 16.71
CA ARG A 40 -13.97 12.97 16.64
C ARG A 40 -15.19 12.58 15.80
N GLU A 41 -16.35 13.19 16.05
CA GLU A 41 -17.59 12.88 15.33
C GLU A 41 -17.52 13.25 13.85
N GLU A 42 -16.95 14.40 13.51
CA GLU A 42 -16.74 14.83 12.12
C GLU A 42 -15.86 13.82 11.36
N VAL A 43 -14.75 13.39 11.96
CA VAL A 43 -13.85 12.39 11.36
C VAL A 43 -14.54 11.04 11.25
N MET A 44 -15.27 10.61 12.28
CA MET A 44 -16.02 9.35 12.25
C MET A 44 -17.05 9.33 11.13
N HIS A 45 -17.84 10.40 10.99
CA HIS A 45 -18.83 10.53 9.93
C HIS A 45 -18.19 10.54 8.53
N ALA A 46 -17.10 11.29 8.36
CA ALA A 46 -16.36 11.32 7.09
C ALA A 46 -15.80 9.94 6.73
N LEU A 47 -15.23 9.21 7.68
CA LEU A 47 -14.70 7.87 7.43
C LEU A 47 -15.81 6.87 7.09
N GLU A 48 -16.95 6.95 7.78
CA GLU A 48 -18.09 6.09 7.51
C GLU A 48 -18.69 6.34 6.12
N GLY A 49 -18.81 7.60 5.70
CA GLY A 49 -19.25 7.97 4.35
C GLY A 49 -18.35 7.39 3.26
N HIS A 50 -17.03 7.50 3.42
CA HIS A 50 -16.08 6.89 2.48
C HIS A 50 -16.14 5.35 2.47
N ALA A 51 -16.29 4.73 3.64
CA ALA A 51 -16.42 3.28 3.75
C ALA A 51 -17.69 2.76 3.06
N GLN A 52 -18.81 3.48 3.15
CA GLN A 52 -20.04 3.13 2.44
C GLN A 52 -19.90 3.29 0.92
N ALA A 53 -19.30 4.39 0.45
CA ALA A 53 -19.05 4.61 -0.98
C ALA A 53 -18.18 3.49 -1.59
N ALA A 54 -17.14 3.06 -0.87
CA ALA A 54 -16.29 1.95 -1.28
C ALA A 54 -17.06 0.62 -1.41
N LYS A 55 -17.95 0.32 -0.45
CA LYS A 55 -18.81 -0.87 -0.49
C LYS A 55 -19.81 -0.86 -1.65
N VAL A 56 -20.37 0.31 -1.99
CA VAL A 56 -21.30 0.45 -3.13
C VAL A 56 -20.59 0.16 -4.44
N GLU A 57 -19.39 0.73 -4.64
CA GLU A 57 -18.60 0.50 -5.84
C GLU A 57 -18.14 -0.97 -5.95
N GLU A 58 -17.76 -1.59 -4.84
CA GLU A 58 -17.42 -3.01 -4.81
C GLU A 58 -18.60 -3.91 -5.21
N LYS A 59 -19.81 -3.65 -4.68
CA LYS A 59 -21.02 -4.36 -5.11
C LYS A 59 -21.30 -4.19 -6.61
N ARG A 60 -21.07 -2.99 -7.15
CA ARG A 60 -21.26 -2.69 -8.57
C ARG A 60 -20.29 -3.48 -9.45
N ILE A 61 -19.01 -3.54 -9.06
CA ILE A 61 -17.99 -4.32 -9.75
C ILE A 61 -18.34 -5.82 -9.69
N ASN A 62 -18.72 -6.33 -8.52
CA ASN A 62 -19.04 -7.74 -8.37
C ASN A 62 -20.27 -8.16 -9.20
N ARG A 63 -21.30 -7.30 -9.27
CA ARG A 63 -22.46 -7.50 -10.15
C ARG A 63 -22.07 -7.50 -11.63
N ARG A 64 -21.11 -6.66 -12.04
CA ARG A 64 -20.61 -6.67 -13.42
C ARG A 64 -19.83 -7.95 -13.74
N LEU A 65 -18.95 -8.38 -12.83
CA LEU A 65 -18.16 -9.60 -12.99
C LEU A 65 -19.03 -10.85 -13.06
N SER A 66 -20.11 -10.92 -12.28
CA SER A 66 -21.03 -12.07 -12.32
C SER A 66 -21.86 -12.16 -13.60
N HIS A 67 -21.90 -11.12 -14.43
CA HIS A 67 -22.59 -11.10 -15.73
C HIS A 67 -21.64 -11.23 -16.92
N MET A 68 -20.34 -11.46 -16.71
CA MET A 68 -19.41 -11.70 -17.83
C MET A 68 -19.39 -13.19 -18.23
N PRO A 69 -19.43 -13.52 -19.54
CA PRO A 69 -19.25 -14.90 -19.99
C PRO A 69 -17.86 -15.39 -19.58
N LEU A 70 -17.76 -16.61 -19.01
CA LEU A 70 -16.46 -17.22 -18.75
C LEU A 70 -15.71 -17.42 -20.09
N PRO A 71 -14.42 -17.08 -20.18
CA PRO A 71 -13.61 -17.49 -21.31
C PRO A 71 -13.41 -19.01 -21.27
N ASN A 72 -13.68 -19.67 -22.40
CA ASN A 72 -13.39 -21.10 -22.58
C ASN A 72 -11.91 -21.38 -22.27
N PRO A 73 -11.58 -22.50 -21.62
CA PRO A 73 -10.19 -22.87 -21.38
C PRO A 73 -9.49 -23.16 -22.71
N ARG A 74 -8.80 -22.15 -23.25
CA ARG A 74 -7.85 -22.32 -24.36
C ARG A 74 -6.53 -22.80 -23.76
N GLY A 75 -6.15 -24.02 -24.12
CA GLY A 75 -4.90 -24.68 -23.71
C GLY A 75 -3.68 -23.80 -23.95
N GLN A 76 -2.74 -23.84 -23.00
CA GLN A 76 -1.49 -23.09 -23.06
C GLN A 76 -0.54 -23.77 -24.04
N ASN A 77 -0.52 -23.26 -25.28
CA ASN A 77 0.67 -23.32 -26.11
C ASN A 77 1.77 -22.45 -25.49
N THR A 78 2.98 -23.00 -25.48
CA THR A 78 4.23 -22.33 -25.12
C THR A 78 4.56 -21.29 -26.18
N GLU A 79 4.29 -20.01 -25.92
CA GLU A 79 4.77 -18.92 -26.77
C GLU A 79 5.44 -17.86 -25.89
N GLN A 80 6.71 -17.65 -26.21
CA GLN A 80 7.68 -16.80 -25.54
C GLN A 80 7.18 -15.35 -25.53
N ILE A 81 7.05 -14.74 -24.34
CA ILE A 81 6.84 -13.30 -24.24
C ILE A 81 8.19 -12.63 -24.52
N LYS A 82 8.38 -12.26 -25.79
CA LYS A 82 9.45 -11.35 -26.22
C LYS A 82 9.40 -10.07 -25.40
N LEU A 83 10.52 -9.79 -24.73
CA LEU A 83 10.81 -8.56 -24.02
C LEU A 83 10.96 -7.42 -25.04
N SER A 84 9.85 -6.79 -25.43
CA SER A 84 9.88 -5.50 -26.10
C SER A 84 9.69 -4.39 -25.07
N SER A 85 10.77 -3.70 -24.72
CA SER A 85 10.70 -2.36 -24.15
C SER A 85 9.91 -1.45 -25.10
N PRO A 86 8.97 -0.62 -24.62
CA PRO A 86 9.34 0.76 -24.29
C PRO A 86 8.50 1.41 -23.17
N ALA A 87 8.89 2.64 -22.82
CA ALA A 87 8.19 3.67 -22.04
C ALA A 87 8.48 3.75 -20.53
N THR A 88 9.47 4.59 -20.23
CA THR A 88 9.74 5.26 -18.96
C THR A 88 8.46 5.80 -18.33
N LYS A 89 7.88 5.07 -17.38
CA LYS A 89 6.65 5.47 -16.68
C LYS A 89 6.99 6.55 -15.64
N LYS A 90 6.97 7.82 -16.06
CA LYS A 90 7.10 8.98 -15.17
C LYS A 90 6.14 8.83 -13.98
N ARG A 91 6.68 8.81 -12.76
CA ARG A 91 5.88 8.78 -11.52
C ARG A 91 5.37 10.19 -11.23
N ARG A 92 4.04 10.33 -11.10
CA ARG A 92 3.38 11.58 -10.71
C ARG A 92 3.35 11.67 -9.19
N LEU A 93 4.04 12.65 -8.62
CA LEU A 93 3.89 13.04 -7.22
C LEU A 93 2.92 14.23 -7.17
N VAL A 94 1.78 14.10 -6.50
CA VAL A 94 0.82 15.20 -6.32
C VAL A 94 1.11 15.87 -4.98
N ILE A 95 1.80 17.01 -5.02
CA ILE A 95 1.92 17.93 -3.88
C ILE A 95 1.45 19.30 -4.39
N ASN A 96 0.41 19.85 -3.78
CA ASN A 96 -0.13 21.20 -4.01
C ASN A 96 -0.39 21.60 -5.47
N LYS A 97 -1.31 20.92 -6.19
CA LYS A 97 -1.94 21.33 -7.48
C LYS A 97 -1.03 21.83 -8.63
N GLN A 98 0.28 21.92 -8.46
CA GLN A 98 1.26 22.35 -9.44
C GLN A 98 2.04 21.11 -9.83
N GLN A 99 1.74 20.62 -11.03
CA GLN A 99 2.34 19.43 -11.62
C GLN A 99 3.80 19.74 -11.99
N ILE A 100 4.70 19.64 -11.00
CA ILE A 100 6.13 19.74 -11.26
C ILE A 100 6.65 18.34 -11.59
N GLU A 101 6.73 18.01 -12.88
CA GLU A 101 7.46 16.84 -13.36
C GLU A 101 8.97 17.06 -13.14
N ARG A 102 9.47 16.75 -11.94
CA ARG A 102 10.92 16.68 -11.74
C ARG A 102 11.38 15.28 -12.14
N PRO A 103 12.12 15.11 -13.25
CA PRO A 103 12.74 13.82 -13.54
C PRO A 103 13.69 13.49 -12.40
N VAL A 104 13.45 12.35 -11.74
CA VAL A 104 14.36 11.87 -10.69
C VAL A 104 15.62 11.38 -11.39
N LYS A 105 16.75 12.05 -11.12
CA LYS A 105 18.05 11.62 -11.67
C LYS A 105 18.41 10.24 -11.09
N PRO A 106 19.11 9.37 -11.84
CA PRO A 106 19.73 8.16 -11.32
C PRO A 106 20.52 8.43 -10.03
N MET A 107 20.40 7.55 -9.03
CA MET A 107 21.03 7.69 -7.71
C MET A 107 21.65 6.36 -7.29
N LYS A 108 22.67 6.42 -6.41
CA LYS A 108 23.21 5.27 -5.70
C LYS A 108 22.50 5.16 -4.34
N ILE A 109 21.76 4.09 -4.11
CA ILE A 109 20.91 3.88 -2.93
C ILE A 109 21.44 2.66 -2.17
N VAL A 110 21.70 2.83 -0.87
CA VAL A 110 22.14 1.73 0.00
C VAL A 110 21.04 1.38 0.99
N CYS A 111 20.52 0.16 0.92
CA CYS A 111 19.55 -0.38 1.86
C CYS A 111 20.30 -1.12 2.98
N LEU A 112 20.32 -0.57 4.20
CA LEU A 112 20.94 -1.20 5.35
C LEU A 112 19.91 -2.06 6.11
N ALA A 113 20.10 -3.38 6.11
CA ALA A 113 19.30 -4.33 6.87
C ALA A 113 19.98 -4.60 8.22
N ILE A 114 19.41 -4.05 9.30
CA ILE A 114 19.91 -4.19 10.69
C ILE A 114 18.98 -5.12 11.48
N GLY A 115 19.54 -6.13 12.14
CA GLY A 115 18.82 -7.09 13.00
C GLY A 115 19.37 -8.51 12.92
N SER A 116 19.13 -9.34 13.94
CA SER A 116 19.71 -10.69 14.11
C SER A 116 19.27 -11.72 13.06
N ARG A 117 18.19 -11.46 12.33
CA ARG A 117 17.68 -12.34 11.26
C ARG A 117 17.27 -11.53 10.03
N GLY A 118 18.18 -10.71 9.52
CA GLY A 118 17.95 -9.80 8.39
C GLY A 118 17.03 -10.40 7.32
N ASN A 119 15.75 -10.03 7.35
CA ASN A 119 14.79 -10.40 6.33
C ASN A 119 15.16 -9.55 5.09
N VAL A 120 16.03 -10.08 4.24
CA VAL A 120 16.51 -9.41 3.01
C VAL A 120 15.39 -9.32 1.96
N GLN A 121 14.40 -10.21 2.05
CA GLN A 121 13.28 -10.33 1.10
C GLN A 121 12.50 -9.02 0.82
N PRO A 122 12.10 -8.21 1.82
CA PRO A 122 11.47 -6.90 1.58
C PRO A 122 12.38 -5.91 0.83
N TYR A 123 13.70 -6.00 1.01
CA TYR A 123 14.64 -5.11 0.32
C TYR A 123 14.89 -5.54 -1.13
N ILE A 124 14.75 -6.83 -1.45
CA ILE A 124 14.90 -7.35 -2.82
C ILE A 124 13.80 -6.82 -3.75
N SER A 125 12.54 -6.84 -3.31
CA SER A 125 11.42 -6.34 -4.13
C SER A 125 11.54 -4.83 -4.38
N LEU A 126 11.97 -4.07 -3.37
CA LEU A 126 12.28 -2.65 -3.49
C LEU A 126 13.45 -2.38 -4.44
N ALA A 127 14.56 -3.11 -4.29
CA ALA A 127 15.74 -2.96 -5.14
C ALA A 127 15.43 -3.24 -6.61
N LYS A 128 14.68 -4.31 -6.92
CA LYS A 128 14.23 -4.62 -8.29
C LYS A 128 13.46 -3.46 -8.90
N ARG A 129 12.58 -2.81 -8.12
CA ARG A 129 11.80 -1.68 -8.60
C ARG A 129 12.65 -0.43 -8.82
N LEU A 130 13.60 -0.15 -7.93
CA LEU A 130 14.52 0.99 -8.04
C LEU A 130 15.47 0.86 -9.24
N ILE A 131 15.93 -0.36 -9.55
CA ILE A 131 16.73 -0.64 -10.75
C ILE A 131 15.94 -0.37 -12.03
N GLN A 132 14.65 -0.76 -12.08
CA GLN A 132 13.76 -0.42 -13.21
C GLN A 132 13.61 1.09 -13.39
N ASP A 133 13.65 1.85 -12.29
CA ASP A 133 13.60 3.31 -12.31
C ASP A 133 15.01 3.94 -12.55
N SER A 134 16.00 3.14 -13.00
CA SER A 134 17.39 3.55 -13.32
C SER A 134 18.27 3.97 -12.12
N HIS A 135 17.99 3.45 -10.92
CA HIS A 135 18.87 3.63 -9.76
C HIS A 135 19.86 2.48 -9.58
N THR A 136 21.04 2.76 -9.05
CA THR A 136 22.00 1.74 -8.58
C THR A 136 21.70 1.44 -7.12
N VAL A 137 21.49 0.17 -6.76
CA VAL A 137 21.08 -0.21 -5.40
C VAL A 137 22.04 -1.24 -4.82
N THR A 138 22.46 -1.03 -3.56
CA THR A 138 23.24 -1.98 -2.77
C THR A 138 22.46 -2.34 -1.51
N ILE A 139 22.30 -3.63 -1.22
CA ILE A 139 21.74 -4.08 0.06
C ILE A 139 22.92 -4.45 0.97
N ALA A 140 23.11 -3.66 2.02
CA ALA A 140 24.10 -3.93 3.07
C ALA A 140 23.41 -4.68 4.21
N SER A 141 23.83 -5.89 4.49
CA SER A 141 23.37 -6.66 5.67
C SER A 141 24.54 -6.90 6.60
N HIS A 142 24.29 -6.88 7.91
CA HIS A 142 25.24 -7.39 8.88
C HIS A 142 25.43 -8.90 8.65
N HIS A 143 26.67 -9.37 8.52
CA HIS A 143 27.01 -10.78 8.41
C HIS A 143 26.93 -11.44 9.80
N GLY A 144 25.72 -11.64 10.31
CA GLY A 144 25.48 -12.42 11.53
C GLY A 144 25.32 -13.90 11.19
N SER A 145 26.35 -14.68 11.55
CA SER A 145 26.46 -16.16 11.61
C SER A 145 26.00 -16.99 10.39
N ARG A 146 26.97 -17.59 9.69
CA ARG A 146 26.77 -18.87 9.00
C ARG A 146 26.44 -19.90 10.08
N ASP A 147 25.19 -20.31 10.18
CA ASP A 147 24.86 -21.55 10.88
C ASP A 147 24.85 -22.67 9.84
N ILE A 148 25.77 -23.61 10.05
CA ILE A 148 25.97 -24.89 9.37
C ILE A 148 24.76 -25.78 9.64
#